data_AF-G2Q453-F1
#
_entry.id   AF-G2Q453-F1
#
_cell.length_a   1.000
_cell.length_b   1.000
_cell.length_c   1.000
_cell.angle_alpha   90.00
_cell.angle_beta   90.00
_cell.angle_gamma   90.00
#
_symmetry.space_group_name_H-M   'P 1'
#
loop_
_entity.id
_entity.type
_entity.pdbx_description
1 polymer ?
#
loop_
_entity_poly.entity_id
_entity_poly.type
_entity_poly.pdbx_seq_one_letter_code
_entity_poly.pdbx_strand_id
1 'polypeptide(L)'
;MPSADCALYAELLANIRQISLAVTLPSPCDSSTRVAVSADCQTVELRHRSSTCVLRLPGKASLGGVVLPIQNKQCGSTSLEWRLPLDAPSLPSANQADYTPWSATDLDAGSGVDCRQCATNLVRPGSVKVWKDLPSENWAEMMEFWHCHKPDHGHHHHHHNQNHDGKTGKAGDESLAARGYGASSSISAQKGVGFVDLTTLLFDETDCQPLTLGFFNFRTSAVTLLKWQVSCKSASGTAPSIPECLAATLISTIARSGSSKSLITPLDEPSREADGKTGPDSALHIWVLNSSIVYSSSETARRIPAIKLLYRNLSLEEANKMLEAVTCDSQEINIPAQAIGDVIRHLEHSSGLLPSKERKFKEWNVGLLTRWEQKVW
;
A
#
# COMPACT_ATOMS: atom_id res chain seq x y z
N MET A 1 5.28 12.69 -33.15
CA MET A 1 5.27 13.77 -32.15
C MET A 1 3.97 13.64 -31.39
N PRO A 2 3.93 13.30 -30.09
CA PRO A 2 2.67 13.31 -29.37
C PRO A 2 2.18 14.76 -29.33
N SER A 3 0.92 15.00 -29.69
CA SER A 3 0.26 16.28 -29.48
C SER A 3 0.38 16.62 -28.00
N ALA A 4 1.07 17.71 -27.68
CA ALA A 4 1.17 18.17 -26.30
C ALA A 4 -0.22 18.66 -25.88
N ASP A 5 -0.98 17.80 -25.24
CA ASP A 5 -2.29 18.14 -24.70
C ASP A 5 -2.12 18.86 -23.36
N CYS A 6 -3.11 19.66 -22.96
CA CYS A 6 -3.07 20.30 -21.66
C CYS A 6 -3.23 19.23 -20.57
N ALA A 7 -2.43 19.31 -19.52
CA ALA A 7 -2.51 18.40 -18.38
C ALA A 7 -3.06 19.13 -17.14
N LEU A 8 -4.02 18.50 -16.47
CA LEU A 8 -4.60 18.98 -15.22
C LEU A 8 -4.24 17.99 -14.12
N TYR A 9 -3.78 18.51 -12.98
CA TYR A 9 -3.54 17.75 -11.77
C TYR A 9 -4.15 18.49 -10.59
N ALA A 10 -4.87 17.79 -9.73
CA ALA A 10 -5.34 18.35 -8.46
C ALA A 10 -5.13 17.35 -7.32
N GLU A 11 -4.71 17.85 -6.16
CA GLU A 11 -4.57 17.06 -4.95
C GLU A 11 -5.30 17.70 -3.77
N LEU A 12 -6.02 16.86 -3.03
CA LEU A 12 -6.71 17.22 -1.79
C LEU A 12 -5.76 17.06 -0.62
N LEU A 13 -5.51 18.19 0.07
CA LEU A 13 -4.74 18.26 1.30
C LEU A 13 -5.70 18.48 2.46
N ALA A 14 -6.31 17.38 2.94
CA ALA A 14 -7.39 17.41 3.92
C ALA A 14 -7.02 18.13 5.23
N ASN A 15 -5.81 17.93 5.73
CA ASN A 15 -5.32 18.52 6.99
C ASN A 15 -5.29 20.06 6.98
N ILE A 16 -5.02 20.65 5.81
CA ILE A 16 -5.03 22.12 5.63
C ILE A 16 -6.29 22.61 4.90
N ARG A 17 -7.26 21.72 4.69
CA ARG A 17 -8.56 21.99 4.06
C ARG A 17 -8.44 22.73 2.72
N GLN A 18 -7.54 22.25 1.87
CA GLN A 18 -7.21 22.89 0.60
C GLN A 18 -7.12 21.87 -0.53
N ILE A 19 -7.49 22.29 -1.74
CA ILE A 19 -7.18 21.58 -2.98
C ILE A 19 -6.09 22.37 -3.70
N SER A 20 -4.95 21.73 -3.97
CA SER A 20 -3.95 22.26 -4.89
C SER A 20 -4.38 21.91 -6.31
N LEU A 21 -4.46 22.89 -7.21
CA LEU A 21 -4.75 22.70 -8.62
C LEU A 21 -3.55 23.19 -9.42
N ALA A 22 -3.04 22.35 -10.30
CA ALA A 22 -1.97 22.68 -11.22
C ALA A 22 -2.36 22.33 -12.66
N VAL A 23 -1.89 23.17 -13.57
CA VAL A 23 -2.18 23.09 -15.00
C VAL A 23 -0.89 23.22 -15.78
N THR A 24 -0.65 22.28 -16.68
CA THR A 24 0.45 22.32 -17.64
C THR A 24 -0.12 22.54 -19.04
N LEU A 25 0.36 23.58 -19.72
CA LEU A 25 -0.05 23.99 -21.06
C LEU A 25 1.03 23.64 -22.07
N PRO A 26 0.67 23.32 -23.31
CA PRO A 26 1.63 23.08 -24.39
C PRO A 26 2.33 24.34 -24.88
N SER A 27 1.75 25.51 -24.62
CA SER A 27 2.32 26.81 -24.92
C SER A 27 2.08 27.79 -23.77
N PRO A 28 2.89 28.86 -23.67
CA PRO A 28 2.66 29.93 -22.70
C PRO A 28 1.21 30.40 -22.67
N CYS A 29 0.69 30.68 -21.48
CA CYS A 29 -0.66 31.20 -21.35
C CYS A 29 -0.81 32.55 -22.08
N ASP A 30 -1.94 32.70 -22.74
CA ASP A 30 -2.30 33.87 -23.56
C ASP A 30 -3.79 34.23 -23.31
N SER A 31 -4.33 35.18 -24.08
CA SER A 31 -5.72 35.64 -23.95
C SER A 31 -6.78 34.55 -24.20
N SER A 32 -6.39 33.42 -24.82
CA SER A 32 -7.27 32.27 -25.00
C SER A 32 -7.34 31.35 -23.78
N THR A 33 -6.47 31.58 -22.79
CA THR A 33 -6.34 30.72 -21.61
C THR A 33 -7.36 31.11 -20.55
N ARG A 34 -8.24 30.18 -20.21
CA ARG A 34 -9.28 30.36 -19.20
C ARG A 34 -9.42 29.10 -18.36
N VAL A 35 -9.37 29.25 -17.04
CA VAL A 35 -9.63 28.16 -16.10
C VAL A 35 -10.84 28.53 -15.26
N ALA A 36 -11.85 27.68 -15.25
CA ALA A 36 -13.09 27.91 -14.52
C ALA A 36 -13.46 26.71 -13.65
N VAL A 37 -13.93 27.00 -12.45
CA VAL A 37 -14.56 26.01 -11.57
C VAL A 37 -16.06 26.01 -11.85
N SER A 38 -16.66 24.83 -11.96
CA SER A 38 -18.11 24.65 -12.16
C SER A 38 -18.93 25.17 -10.96
N ALA A 39 -20.22 25.45 -11.19
CA ALA A 39 -21.13 25.93 -10.15
C ALA A 39 -21.28 24.93 -8.98
N ASP A 40 -21.23 23.63 -9.26
CA ASP A 40 -21.25 22.58 -8.23
C ASP A 40 -19.92 22.44 -7.45
N CYS A 41 -18.89 23.19 -7.87
CA CYS A 41 -17.54 23.20 -7.32
C CYS A 41 -16.84 21.84 -7.31
N GLN A 42 -17.23 20.93 -8.19
CA GLN A 42 -16.62 19.59 -8.32
C GLN A 42 -15.79 19.42 -9.58
N THR A 43 -15.88 20.32 -10.55
CA THR A 43 -15.13 20.20 -11.80
C THR A 43 -14.41 21.49 -12.14
N VAL A 44 -13.28 21.34 -12.82
CA VAL A 44 -12.48 22.42 -13.40
C VAL A 44 -12.45 22.22 -14.89
N GLU A 45 -12.76 23.27 -15.63
CA GLU A 45 -12.64 23.35 -17.08
C GLU A 45 -11.51 24.30 -17.43
N LEU A 46 -10.53 23.79 -18.18
CA LEU A 46 -9.49 24.56 -18.83
C LEU A 46 -9.84 24.72 -20.30
N ARG A 47 -9.76 25.95 -20.79
CA ARG A 47 -9.71 26.27 -22.21
C ARG A 47 -8.37 26.92 -22.51
N HIS A 48 -7.70 26.44 -23.54
CA HIS A 48 -6.48 27.03 -24.07
C HIS A 48 -6.47 26.81 -25.59
N ARG A 49 -6.59 27.91 -26.35
CA ARG A 49 -6.72 27.90 -27.81
C ARG A 49 -7.89 27.02 -28.26
N SER A 50 -7.64 26.02 -29.10
CA SER A 50 -8.64 25.04 -29.55
C SER A 50 -8.85 23.88 -28.59
N SER A 51 -8.06 23.78 -27.51
CA SER A 51 -8.10 22.65 -26.58
C SER A 51 -8.96 22.98 -25.36
N THR A 52 -9.80 22.02 -24.98
CA THR A 52 -10.59 22.07 -23.74
C THR A 52 -10.34 20.80 -22.95
N CYS A 53 -10.03 20.94 -21.66
CA CYS A 53 -9.79 19.84 -20.75
C CYS A 53 -10.64 20.01 -19.50
N VAL A 54 -11.23 18.91 -19.01
CA VAL A 54 -12.07 18.92 -17.82
C VAL A 54 -11.48 17.96 -16.81
N LEU A 55 -11.42 18.37 -15.55
CA LEU A 55 -10.98 17.56 -14.42
C LEU A 55 -12.03 17.59 -13.32
N ARG A 56 -12.43 16.41 -12.83
CA ARG A 56 -13.18 16.31 -11.59
C ARG A 56 -12.22 16.44 -10.41
N LEU A 57 -12.48 17.39 -9.53
CA LEU A 57 -11.67 17.68 -8.35
C LEU A 57 -11.70 16.52 -7.34
N PRO A 58 -10.62 16.35 -6.55
CA PRO A 58 -10.53 15.31 -5.51
C PRO A 58 -11.43 15.58 -4.29
N GLY A 59 -11.91 16.83 -4.14
CA GLY A 59 -12.89 17.26 -3.15
C GLY A 59 -13.72 18.42 -3.69
N LYS A 60 -14.77 18.83 -2.98
CA LYS A 60 -15.62 19.94 -3.39
C LYS A 60 -15.00 21.27 -2.94
N ALA A 61 -14.75 22.19 -3.87
CA ALA A 61 -14.24 23.52 -3.53
C ALA A 61 -15.35 24.43 -2.95
N SER A 62 -14.97 25.53 -2.29
CA SER A 62 -15.90 26.55 -1.75
C SER A 62 -15.79 27.89 -2.49
N LEU A 63 -16.03 27.88 -3.81
CA LEU A 63 -15.87 29.06 -4.68
C LEU A 63 -17.14 29.51 -5.42
N GLY A 64 -18.22 28.70 -5.42
CA GLY A 64 -19.51 29.07 -6.00
C GLY A 64 -19.54 29.23 -7.53
N GLY A 65 -18.65 28.56 -8.26
CA GLY A 65 -18.53 28.67 -9.72
C GLY A 65 -17.85 29.98 -10.16
N VAL A 66 -16.54 29.92 -10.43
CA VAL A 66 -15.73 31.13 -10.68
C VAL A 66 -14.66 30.87 -11.73
N VAL A 67 -14.31 31.91 -12.49
CA VAL A 67 -13.10 31.91 -13.32
C VAL A 67 -11.90 32.21 -12.44
N LEU A 68 -10.92 31.31 -12.42
CA LEU A 68 -9.72 31.48 -11.61
C LEU A 68 -8.84 32.59 -12.21
N PRO A 69 -8.40 33.57 -11.42
CA PRO A 69 -7.55 34.65 -11.94
C PRO A 69 -6.17 34.09 -12.27
N ILE A 70 -5.69 34.34 -13.49
CA ILE A 70 -4.31 34.08 -13.89
C ILE A 70 -3.47 35.26 -13.39
N GLN A 71 -2.55 35.01 -12.46
CA GLN A 71 -1.73 36.08 -11.88
C GLN A 71 -0.70 36.56 -12.90
N ASN A 72 -0.28 37.84 -12.82
CA ASN A 72 0.76 38.39 -13.70
C ASN A 72 2.07 37.58 -13.67
N LYS A 73 2.42 36.97 -12.52
CA LYS A 73 3.60 36.09 -12.37
C LYS A 73 3.49 34.78 -13.15
N GLN A 74 2.27 34.38 -13.49
CA GLN A 74 1.95 33.19 -14.27
C GLN A 74 1.77 33.51 -15.76
N CYS A 75 1.66 34.80 -16.11
CA CYS A 75 1.51 35.26 -17.49
C CYS A 75 2.76 34.90 -18.32
N GLY A 76 2.56 34.23 -19.46
CA GLY A 76 3.66 33.71 -20.29
C GLY A 76 4.30 32.42 -19.77
N SER A 77 3.77 31.81 -18.70
CA SER A 77 4.18 30.50 -18.19
C SER A 77 3.41 29.38 -18.90
N THR A 78 4.02 28.20 -19.01
CA THR A 78 3.34 26.95 -19.38
C THR A 78 2.77 26.22 -18.16
N SER A 79 3.04 26.70 -16.95
CA SER A 79 2.57 26.11 -15.69
C SER A 79 1.79 27.13 -14.88
N LEU A 80 0.54 26.80 -14.53
CA LEU A 80 -0.36 27.62 -13.72
C LEU A 80 -0.78 26.84 -12.46
N GLU A 81 -0.93 27.52 -11.34
CA GLU A 81 -1.17 26.90 -10.02
C GLU A 81 -2.16 27.73 -9.20
N TRP A 82 -3.07 27.05 -8.51
CA TRP A 82 -4.05 27.65 -7.60
C TRP A 82 -4.24 26.82 -6.34
N ARG A 83 -4.68 27.51 -5.29
CA ARG A 83 -5.08 26.92 -4.02
C ARG A 83 -6.57 27.19 -3.82
N LEU A 84 -7.38 26.16 -3.96
CA LEU A 84 -8.82 26.26 -3.82
C LEU A 84 -9.22 25.89 -2.39
N PRO A 85 -10.04 26.69 -1.70
CA PRO A 85 -10.53 26.34 -0.37
C PRO A 85 -11.49 25.14 -0.46
N LEU A 86 -11.40 24.23 0.51
CA LEU A 86 -12.27 23.04 0.59
C LEU A 86 -13.60 23.37 1.29
N ASP A 87 -14.71 22.86 0.75
CA ASP A 87 -16.03 22.94 1.38
C ASP A 87 -16.07 22.04 2.64
N ALA A 88 -16.49 22.59 3.79
CA ALA A 88 -16.42 21.94 5.10
C ALA A 88 -17.06 20.53 5.20
N PRO A 89 -18.22 20.23 4.55
CA PRO A 89 -18.82 18.89 4.61
C PRO A 89 -18.16 17.87 3.67
N SER A 90 -17.14 18.25 2.89
CA SER A 90 -16.49 17.38 1.91
C SER A 90 -15.23 16.69 2.40
N LEU A 91 -14.89 16.81 3.69
CA LEU A 91 -13.84 15.98 4.28
C LEU A 91 -14.27 14.52 4.14
N PRO A 92 -13.56 13.68 3.35
CA PRO A 92 -13.68 12.25 3.54
C PRO A 92 -13.34 12.02 5.01
N SER A 93 -14.25 11.39 5.76
CA SER A 93 -14.04 11.14 7.17
C SER A 93 -12.66 10.52 7.33
N ALA A 94 -11.74 11.21 8.01
CA ALA A 94 -10.41 10.68 8.29
C ALA A 94 -10.46 9.42 9.17
N ASN A 95 -11.67 9.04 9.62
CA ASN A 95 -11.95 7.78 10.27
C ASN A 95 -12.02 6.65 9.24
N GLN A 96 -10.96 5.85 9.19
CA GLN A 96 -11.03 4.40 8.97
C GLN A 96 -11.75 3.91 7.69
N ALA A 97 -11.51 4.52 6.53
CA ALA A 97 -11.59 3.68 5.33
C ALA A 97 -10.48 2.64 5.48
N ASP A 98 -10.83 1.35 5.48
CA ASP A 98 -9.86 0.29 5.62
C ASP A 98 -9.08 0.18 4.29
N TYR A 99 -7.91 0.82 4.24
CA TYR A 99 -7.02 0.80 3.07
C TYR A 99 -6.20 -0.49 3.01
N THR A 100 -6.62 -1.52 3.73
CA THR A 100 -5.96 -2.83 3.77
C THR A 100 -6.35 -3.62 2.52
N PRO A 101 -5.40 -3.98 1.64
CA PRO A 101 -5.69 -4.76 0.45
C PRO A 101 -6.06 -6.18 0.87
N TRP A 102 -7.36 -6.47 0.95
CA TRP A 102 -7.97 -7.69 1.48
C TRP A 102 -7.63 -7.99 2.95
N SER A 103 -8.65 -8.15 3.75
CA SER A 103 -8.66 -8.78 5.07
C SER A 103 -9.26 -10.17 4.99
N ALA A 104 -9.20 -10.94 6.07
CA ALA A 104 -9.92 -12.20 6.17
C ALA A 104 -11.43 -12.03 6.01
N THR A 105 -11.99 -10.87 6.38
CA THR A 105 -13.42 -10.59 6.24
C THR A 105 -13.84 -10.31 4.80
N ASP A 106 -12.89 -10.01 3.91
CA ASP A 106 -13.13 -9.86 2.48
C ASP A 106 -13.22 -11.20 1.74
N LEU A 107 -12.87 -12.31 2.39
CA LEU A 107 -12.71 -13.60 1.75
C LEU A 107 -13.70 -14.62 2.33
N ASP A 108 -14.58 -15.14 1.48
CA ASP A 108 -15.57 -16.12 1.93
C ASP A 108 -14.92 -17.49 2.20
N ALA A 109 -15.40 -18.17 3.24
CA ALA A 109 -15.08 -19.56 3.50
C ALA A 109 -15.37 -20.44 2.27
N GLY A 110 -14.44 -21.33 1.91
CA GLY A 110 -14.56 -22.21 0.74
C GLY A 110 -14.14 -21.55 -0.58
N SER A 111 -13.72 -20.30 -0.58
CA SER A 111 -13.27 -19.62 -1.81
C SER A 111 -11.97 -20.21 -2.36
N GLY A 112 -11.92 -20.37 -3.68
CA GLY A 112 -10.69 -20.72 -4.38
C GLY A 112 -9.82 -19.48 -4.67
N VAL A 113 -8.53 -19.73 -4.84
CA VAL A 113 -7.55 -18.71 -5.25
C VAL A 113 -7.00 -19.12 -6.61
N ASP A 114 -7.08 -18.20 -7.57
CA ASP A 114 -6.65 -18.41 -8.95
C ASP A 114 -5.46 -17.49 -9.27
N CYS A 115 -4.57 -17.91 -10.17
CA CYS A 115 -3.53 -17.05 -10.70
C CYS A 115 -4.16 -15.92 -11.52
N ARG A 116 -3.77 -14.67 -11.24
CA ARG A 116 -4.29 -13.50 -11.95
C ARG A 116 -3.94 -13.48 -13.44
N GLN A 117 -2.81 -14.07 -13.83
CA GLN A 117 -2.30 -13.99 -15.20
C GLN A 117 -2.87 -15.08 -16.12
N CYS A 118 -2.97 -16.31 -15.64
CA CYS A 118 -3.40 -17.46 -16.46
C CYS A 118 -4.70 -18.12 -15.99
N ALA A 119 -5.31 -17.62 -14.90
CA ALA A 119 -6.52 -18.17 -14.28
C ALA A 119 -6.38 -19.63 -13.79
N THR A 120 -5.16 -20.17 -13.73
CA THR A 120 -4.90 -21.49 -13.13
C THR A 120 -5.31 -21.47 -11.67
N ASN A 121 -6.09 -22.47 -11.26
CA ASN A 121 -6.49 -22.62 -9.87
C ASN A 121 -5.29 -23.02 -9.00
N LEU A 122 -4.94 -22.17 -8.04
CA LEU A 122 -3.82 -22.36 -7.10
C LEU A 122 -4.30 -23.05 -5.82
N VAL A 123 -5.46 -22.62 -5.32
CA VAL A 123 -6.14 -23.23 -4.17
C VAL A 123 -7.54 -23.60 -4.62
N ARG A 124 -7.89 -24.89 -4.50
CA ARG A 124 -9.21 -25.37 -4.95
C ARG A 124 -10.32 -24.79 -4.08
N PRO A 125 -11.47 -24.45 -4.67
CA PRO A 125 -12.66 -24.15 -3.90
C PRO A 125 -12.96 -25.27 -2.89
N GLY A 126 -13.27 -24.90 -1.66
CA GLY A 126 -13.52 -25.82 -0.55
C GLY A 126 -12.28 -26.30 0.21
N SER A 127 -11.05 -26.06 -0.28
CA SER A 127 -9.83 -26.38 0.48
C SER A 127 -9.73 -25.52 1.74
N VAL A 128 -9.83 -24.19 1.57
CA VAL A 128 -9.77 -23.22 2.66
C VAL A 128 -11.15 -23.08 3.29
N LYS A 129 -11.27 -23.43 4.56
CA LYS A 129 -12.52 -23.40 5.32
C LYS A 129 -12.67 -22.13 6.16
N VAL A 130 -11.55 -21.53 6.55
CA VAL A 130 -11.50 -20.35 7.40
C VAL A 130 -10.40 -19.42 6.90
N TRP A 131 -10.69 -18.12 6.84
CA TRP A 131 -9.70 -17.08 6.63
C TRP A 131 -9.36 -16.42 7.96
N LYS A 132 -8.08 -16.14 8.20
CA LYS A 132 -7.59 -15.44 9.40
C LYS A 132 -6.59 -14.38 9.00
N ASP A 133 -6.75 -13.17 9.51
CA ASP A 133 -5.70 -12.17 9.37
C ASP A 133 -4.48 -12.61 10.19
N LEU A 134 -3.31 -12.58 9.57
CA LEU A 134 -2.06 -12.70 10.29
C LEU A 134 -1.95 -11.47 11.18
N PRO A 135 -1.64 -11.62 12.47
CA PRO A 135 -1.19 -10.50 13.26
C PRO A 135 0.07 -9.95 12.57
N SER A 136 0.29 -8.64 12.66
CA SER A 136 1.50 -8.06 12.09
C SER A 136 2.73 -8.81 12.61
N GLU A 137 3.75 -8.98 11.76
CA GLU A 137 4.98 -9.74 12.07
C GLU A 137 5.58 -9.33 13.44
N ASN A 138 5.55 -8.03 13.76
CA ASN A 138 5.99 -7.53 15.06
C ASN A 138 4.97 -7.66 16.21
N TRP A 139 3.69 -7.99 15.99
CA TRP A 139 2.80 -8.42 17.08
C TRP A 139 3.19 -9.82 17.55
N ALA A 140 3.66 -10.70 16.66
CA ALA A 140 4.25 -11.98 17.07
C ALA A 140 5.53 -11.74 17.90
N GLU A 141 6.40 -10.81 17.50
CA GLU A 141 7.58 -10.40 18.29
C GLU A 141 7.20 -9.72 19.62
N MET A 142 6.22 -8.82 19.63
CA MET A 142 5.73 -8.16 20.85
C MET A 142 5.05 -9.15 21.81
N MET A 143 4.38 -10.17 21.28
CA MET A 143 3.87 -11.29 22.05
C MET A 143 5.01 -12.14 22.62
N GLU A 144 6.13 -12.32 21.92
CA GLU A 144 7.34 -13.00 22.42
C GLU A 144 7.92 -12.27 23.65
N PHE A 145 7.97 -10.94 23.63
CA PHE A 145 8.31 -10.13 24.82
C PHE A 145 7.32 -10.33 25.98
N TRP A 146 6.03 -10.52 25.70
CA TRP A 146 4.99 -10.75 26.70
C TRP A 146 5.09 -12.13 27.38
N HIS A 147 5.52 -13.16 26.66
CA HIS A 147 5.69 -14.50 27.22
C HIS A 147 6.92 -14.62 28.14
N CYS A 148 7.88 -13.70 28.04
CA CYS A 148 9.04 -13.63 28.92
C CYS A 148 8.75 -13.11 30.35
N HIS A 149 7.56 -12.54 30.60
CA HIS A 149 7.17 -12.01 31.92
C HIS A 149 5.88 -12.60 32.48
N LYS A 150 5.43 -13.76 31.99
CA LYS A 150 4.33 -14.46 32.65
C LYS A 150 4.79 -14.87 34.06
N PRO A 151 4.20 -14.34 35.15
CA PRO A 151 4.65 -14.69 36.48
C PRO A 151 4.51 -16.20 36.65
N ASP A 152 5.61 -16.81 37.04
CA ASP A 152 5.72 -18.25 37.18
C ASP A 152 4.72 -18.72 38.24
N HIS A 153 3.67 -19.42 37.83
CA HIS A 153 2.82 -20.12 38.77
C HIS A 153 3.57 -21.37 39.22
N GLY A 154 4.53 -21.25 40.15
CA GLY A 154 5.09 -22.45 40.77
C GLY A 154 6.41 -22.39 41.51
N HIS A 155 6.60 -21.46 42.45
CA HIS A 155 7.43 -21.77 43.63
C HIS A 155 6.71 -21.39 44.92
N HIS A 156 5.62 -22.10 45.21
CA HIS A 156 5.12 -22.21 46.59
C HIS A 156 5.79 -23.42 47.25
N HIS A 157 6.79 -23.14 48.07
CA HIS A 157 7.26 -24.08 49.07
C HIS A 157 6.31 -24.10 50.28
N HIS A 158 5.77 -25.30 50.52
CA HIS A 158 5.23 -25.88 51.75
C HIS A 158 4.08 -25.18 52.51
N HIS A 159 2.92 -25.83 52.54
CA HIS A 159 2.41 -26.49 53.76
C HIS A 159 1.30 -27.50 53.41
N HIS A 160 1.35 -28.66 54.07
CA HIS A 160 0.28 -29.68 54.07
C HIS A 160 -1.07 -29.09 54.49
N ASN A 161 -2.14 -29.33 53.73
CA ASN A 161 -3.28 -30.16 54.17
C ASN A 161 -4.27 -30.41 53.02
N GLN A 162 -5.01 -31.52 53.13
CA GLN A 162 -5.90 -32.11 52.13
C GLN A 162 -7.19 -31.31 51.84
N ASN A 163 -7.77 -31.63 50.67
CA ASN A 163 -9.13 -31.41 50.18
C ASN A 163 -9.58 -29.98 49.81
N HIS A 164 -9.71 -29.72 48.50
CA HIS A 164 -11.01 -29.35 47.91
C HIS A 164 -10.98 -29.35 46.38
N ASP A 165 -12.06 -29.86 45.78
CA ASP A 165 -12.41 -29.78 44.36
C ASP A 165 -12.30 -28.36 43.79
N GLY A 166 -11.70 -28.23 42.60
CA GLY A 166 -11.65 -26.97 41.88
C GLY A 166 -11.13 -27.11 40.45
N LYS A 167 -12.03 -27.38 39.50
CA LYS A 167 -11.81 -27.15 38.06
C LYS A 167 -11.35 -25.69 37.86
N THR A 168 -10.06 -25.47 37.60
CA THR A 168 -9.59 -24.21 37.02
C THR A 168 -9.04 -24.48 35.64
N GLY A 169 -9.79 -24.06 34.64
CA GLY A 169 -9.51 -24.26 33.22
C GLY A 169 -8.18 -23.64 32.81
N LYS A 170 -7.22 -24.50 32.45
CA LYS A 170 -6.13 -24.13 31.56
C LYS A 170 -6.55 -24.55 30.16
N ALA A 171 -6.72 -23.59 29.27
CA ALA A 171 -6.72 -23.89 27.84
C ALA A 171 -5.35 -24.53 27.52
N GLY A 172 -5.35 -25.80 27.10
CA GLY A 172 -4.14 -26.51 26.74
C GLY A 172 -3.43 -25.83 25.56
N ASP A 173 -2.15 -26.13 25.39
CA ASP A 173 -1.32 -25.64 24.28
C ASP A 173 -1.98 -25.90 22.90
N GLU A 174 -2.72 -27.00 22.80
CA GLU A 174 -3.55 -27.39 21.66
C GLU A 174 -4.68 -26.38 21.36
N SER A 175 -5.27 -25.77 22.39
CA SER A 175 -6.30 -24.72 22.27
C SER A 175 -5.72 -23.39 21.81
N LEU A 176 -4.42 -23.14 22.00
CA LEU A 176 -3.73 -21.93 21.55
C LEU A 176 -3.20 -22.11 20.11
N ALA A 177 -2.66 -23.29 19.79
CA ALA A 177 -2.33 -23.69 18.43
C ALA A 177 -3.55 -23.66 17.50
N ALA A 178 -4.73 -24.11 17.95
CA ALA A 178 -5.98 -24.02 17.20
C ALA A 178 -6.41 -22.57 16.89
N ARG A 179 -5.95 -21.59 17.69
CA ARG A 179 -6.17 -20.17 17.44
C ARG A 179 -5.17 -19.56 16.45
N GLY A 180 -4.12 -20.30 16.07
CA GLY A 180 -3.06 -19.84 15.16
C GLY A 180 -1.86 -19.22 15.86
N TYR A 181 -1.80 -19.27 17.20
CA TYR A 181 -0.76 -18.62 18.00
C TYR A 181 -0.26 -19.61 19.06
N GLY A 182 0.71 -20.45 18.69
CA GLY A 182 1.41 -21.34 19.63
C GLY A 182 2.42 -20.56 20.47
N ALA A 183 2.84 -21.13 21.61
CA ALA A 183 3.84 -20.55 22.50
C ALA A 183 5.26 -20.46 21.88
N SER A 184 5.49 -21.11 20.72
CA SER A 184 6.59 -20.79 19.81
C SER A 184 6.11 -19.75 18.81
N SER A 185 6.66 -18.54 18.87
CA SER A 185 6.39 -17.32 18.08
C SER A 185 6.29 -17.48 16.54
N SER A 186 6.47 -18.68 15.98
CA SER A 186 6.30 -18.95 14.55
C SER A 186 4.85 -19.24 14.19
N ILE A 187 4.24 -18.36 13.38
CA ILE A 187 2.95 -18.68 12.74
C ILE A 187 3.18 -19.83 11.77
N SER A 188 2.53 -20.97 12.04
CA SER A 188 2.55 -22.13 11.16
C SER A 188 1.34 -22.14 10.24
N ALA A 189 1.56 -22.51 8.98
CA ALA A 189 0.47 -22.80 8.07
C ALA A 189 -0.39 -23.94 8.64
N GLN A 190 -1.71 -23.84 8.44
CA GLN A 190 -2.66 -24.82 8.95
C GLN A 190 -3.56 -25.28 7.82
N LYS A 191 -3.69 -26.59 7.67
CA LYS A 191 -4.58 -27.19 6.68
C LYS A 191 -6.01 -26.66 6.84
N GLY A 192 -6.59 -26.22 5.74
CA GLY A 192 -7.90 -25.62 5.64
C GLY A 192 -7.99 -24.18 6.14
N VAL A 193 -6.88 -23.51 6.42
CA VAL A 193 -6.83 -22.11 6.86
C VAL A 193 -6.03 -21.27 5.87
N GLY A 194 -6.65 -20.19 5.38
CA GLY A 194 -5.98 -19.17 4.58
C GLY A 194 -5.61 -17.99 5.47
N PHE A 195 -4.32 -17.79 5.67
CA PHE A 195 -3.79 -16.68 6.46
C PHE A 195 -3.58 -15.45 5.58
N VAL A 196 -4.00 -14.27 6.04
CA VAL A 196 -4.04 -13.04 5.24
C VAL A 196 -3.12 -11.98 5.85
N ASP A 197 -2.09 -11.54 5.12
CA ASP A 197 -1.19 -10.43 5.49
C ASP A 197 -1.31 -9.28 4.48
N LEU A 198 -0.83 -8.07 4.77
CA LEU A 198 -0.86 -6.89 3.88
C LEU A 198 -0.44 -7.18 2.43
N THR A 199 0.55 -8.05 2.25
CA THR A 199 1.13 -8.34 0.92
C THR A 199 0.87 -9.77 0.44
N THR A 200 0.57 -10.69 1.35
CA THR A 200 0.57 -12.12 1.06
C THR A 200 -0.66 -12.87 1.59
N LEU A 201 -0.86 -14.06 1.04
CA LEU A 201 -1.75 -15.09 1.54
C LEU A 201 -0.90 -16.33 1.83
N LEU A 202 -1.00 -16.89 3.04
CA LEU A 202 -0.22 -18.05 3.47
C LEU A 202 -1.14 -19.28 3.60
N PHE A 203 -0.71 -20.40 3.03
CA PHE A 203 -1.44 -21.66 3.00
C PHE A 203 -0.54 -22.84 3.39
N ASP A 204 -1.17 -23.92 3.85
CA ASP A 204 -0.53 -25.22 3.97
C ASP A 204 -0.27 -25.80 2.56
N GLU A 205 0.86 -26.48 2.37
CA GLU A 205 1.22 -27.07 1.08
C GLU A 205 0.13 -28.00 0.51
N THR A 206 -0.60 -28.70 1.39
CA THR A 206 -1.58 -29.71 0.98
C THR A 206 -2.89 -29.09 0.46
N ASP A 207 -3.13 -27.81 0.73
CA ASP A 207 -4.28 -27.07 0.21
C ASP A 207 -4.01 -26.47 -1.19
N CYS A 208 -2.73 -26.38 -1.56
CA CYS A 208 -2.26 -25.81 -2.82
C CYS A 208 -2.11 -26.86 -3.92
N GLN A 209 -2.29 -26.43 -5.17
CA GLN A 209 -1.88 -27.20 -6.33
C GLN A 209 -0.36 -27.10 -6.52
N PRO A 210 0.32 -28.17 -6.99
CA PRO A 210 1.73 -28.11 -7.33
C PRO A 210 1.98 -27.06 -8.42
N LEU A 211 2.56 -25.92 -8.06
CA LEU A 211 2.88 -24.85 -9.00
C LEU A 211 4.01 -23.94 -8.47
N THR A 212 4.60 -23.16 -9.37
CA THR A 212 5.75 -22.27 -9.14
C THR A 212 5.36 -20.81 -8.84
N LEU A 213 4.15 -20.54 -8.35
CA LEU A 213 3.73 -19.18 -8.00
C LEU A 213 3.87 -18.94 -6.50
N GLY A 214 4.43 -17.78 -6.13
CA GLY A 214 4.72 -17.44 -4.74
C GLY A 214 5.99 -18.09 -4.21
N PHE A 215 6.10 -18.15 -2.88
CA PHE A 215 7.24 -18.71 -2.16
C PHE A 215 6.86 -19.99 -1.46
N PHE A 216 7.75 -20.98 -1.50
CA PHE A 216 7.59 -22.22 -0.77
C PHE A 216 8.60 -22.30 0.37
N ASN A 217 8.12 -22.49 1.59
CA ASN A 217 8.96 -22.72 2.75
C ASN A 217 8.98 -24.21 3.09
N PHE A 218 10.07 -24.88 2.69
CA PHE A 218 10.28 -26.32 2.94
C PHE A 218 10.31 -26.70 4.43
N ARG A 219 10.70 -25.76 5.32
CA ARG A 219 10.79 -26.04 6.76
C ARG A 219 9.42 -26.08 7.42
N THR A 220 8.47 -25.29 6.92
CA THR A 220 7.12 -25.17 7.48
C THR A 220 6.04 -25.76 6.59
N SER A 221 6.40 -26.39 5.46
CA SER A 221 5.46 -26.93 4.48
C SER A 221 4.38 -25.91 4.10
N ALA A 222 4.81 -24.67 3.86
CA ALA A 222 3.92 -23.53 3.65
C ALA A 222 4.13 -22.87 2.28
N VAL A 223 3.03 -22.43 1.68
CA VAL A 223 2.99 -21.70 0.41
C VAL A 223 2.54 -20.27 0.67
N THR A 224 3.35 -19.29 0.29
CA THR A 224 3.04 -17.86 0.38
C THR A 224 2.75 -17.30 -1.00
N LEU A 225 1.51 -16.94 -1.26
CA LEU A 225 1.07 -16.30 -2.51
C LEU A 225 1.03 -14.79 -2.36
N LEU A 226 1.49 -14.07 -3.37
CA LEU A 226 1.48 -12.61 -3.39
C LEU A 226 0.11 -12.10 -3.83
N LYS A 227 -0.52 -11.22 -3.05
CA LYS A 227 -1.91 -10.76 -3.29
C LYS A 227 -2.13 -10.19 -4.69
N TRP A 228 -1.14 -9.50 -5.22
CA TRP A 228 -1.22 -8.89 -6.55
C TRP A 228 -1.07 -9.86 -7.72
N GLN A 229 -0.58 -11.08 -7.48
CA GLN A 229 -0.42 -12.14 -8.48
C GLN A 229 -1.62 -13.09 -8.52
N VAL A 230 -2.59 -12.93 -7.61
CA VAL A 230 -3.72 -13.85 -7.47
C VAL A 230 -5.05 -13.11 -7.56
N SER A 231 -6.11 -13.85 -7.83
CA SER A 231 -7.50 -13.40 -7.71
C SER A 231 -8.28 -14.35 -6.81
N CYS A 232 -9.15 -13.79 -5.97
CA CYS A 232 -10.11 -14.54 -5.18
C CYS A 232 -11.52 -14.10 -5.57
N LYS A 233 -12.41 -15.05 -5.88
CA LYS A 233 -13.75 -14.73 -6.41
C LYS A 233 -14.71 -14.14 -5.38
N SER A 234 -14.49 -14.40 -4.10
CA SER A 234 -15.27 -13.83 -3.00
C SER A 234 -14.86 -12.43 -2.61
N ALA A 235 -13.62 -12.05 -2.92
CA ALA A 235 -13.15 -10.69 -2.66
C ALA A 235 -13.99 -9.68 -3.44
N SER A 236 -14.70 -8.80 -2.74
CA SER A 236 -15.45 -7.72 -3.36
C SER A 236 -14.48 -6.80 -4.12
N GLY A 237 -14.56 -6.79 -5.45
CA GLY A 237 -13.76 -5.91 -6.29
C GLY A 237 -12.61 -6.61 -7.03
N THR A 238 -11.62 -5.82 -7.46
CA THR A 238 -10.50 -6.29 -8.29
C THR A 238 -9.30 -6.60 -7.41
N ALA A 239 -8.55 -7.68 -7.68
CA ALA A 239 -7.33 -7.97 -6.93
C ALA A 239 -6.37 -6.77 -6.80
N PRO A 240 -5.76 -6.57 -5.61
CA PRO A 240 -4.86 -5.46 -5.35
C PRO A 240 -3.64 -5.49 -6.28
N SER A 241 -2.98 -4.35 -6.41
CA SER A 241 -1.74 -4.16 -7.17
C SER A 241 -0.56 -3.98 -6.23
N ILE A 242 0.69 -4.08 -6.74
CA ILE A 242 1.90 -3.82 -5.93
C ILE A 242 1.84 -2.46 -5.26
N PRO A 243 1.49 -1.35 -5.97
CA PRO A 243 1.47 -0.04 -5.35
C PRO A 243 0.52 0.02 -4.16
N GLU A 244 -0.64 -0.63 -4.26
CA GLU A 244 -1.66 -0.69 -3.19
C GLU A 244 -1.18 -1.50 -1.99
N CYS A 245 -0.60 -2.69 -2.24
CA CYS A 245 -0.02 -3.52 -1.18
C CYS A 245 1.17 -2.82 -0.51
N LEU A 246 2.10 -2.25 -1.28
CA LEU A 246 3.26 -1.55 -0.75
C LEU A 246 2.86 -0.28 0.02
N ALA A 247 1.85 0.47 -0.45
CA ALA A 247 1.34 1.62 0.30
C ALA A 247 0.78 1.20 1.66
N ALA A 248 0.04 0.09 1.72
CA ALA A 248 -0.46 -0.46 2.99
C ALA A 248 0.69 -0.90 3.92
N THR A 249 1.72 -1.56 3.38
CA THR A 249 2.93 -1.92 4.13
C THR A 249 3.64 -0.69 4.68
N LEU A 250 3.87 0.33 3.86
CA LEU A 250 4.53 1.58 4.29
C LEU A 250 3.73 2.30 5.39
N ILE A 251 2.41 2.42 5.24
CA ILE A 251 1.54 3.03 6.25
C ILE A 251 1.62 2.26 7.57
N SER A 252 1.58 0.92 7.50
CA SER A 252 1.67 0.06 8.68
C SER A 252 3.05 0.14 9.34
N THR A 253 4.12 0.20 8.55
CA THR A 253 5.49 0.41 9.02
C THR A 253 5.67 1.75 9.71
N ILE A 254 5.07 2.83 9.19
CA ILE A 254 5.09 4.16 9.83
C ILE A 254 4.34 4.13 11.16
N ALA A 255 3.12 3.57 11.17
CA ALA A 255 2.31 3.48 12.38
C ALA A 255 3.01 2.68 13.48
N ARG A 256 3.80 1.68 13.09
CA ARG A 256 4.54 0.80 14.00
C ARG A 256 5.85 1.41 14.50
N SER A 257 6.70 1.88 13.58
CA SER A 257 8.08 2.30 13.90
C SER A 257 8.22 3.79 14.19
N GLY A 258 7.24 4.61 13.78
CA GLY A 258 7.35 6.06 13.75
C GLY A 258 8.29 6.60 12.67
N SER A 259 8.98 5.74 11.91
CA SER A 259 9.84 6.15 10.81
C SER A 259 9.05 6.29 9.51
N SER A 260 9.21 7.44 8.85
CA SER A 260 8.68 7.70 7.52
C SER A 260 9.60 7.24 6.39
N LYS A 261 10.75 6.64 6.71
CA LYS A 261 11.73 6.18 5.73
C LYS A 261 11.81 4.66 5.68
N SER A 262 11.93 4.13 4.47
CA SER A 262 12.06 2.70 4.26
C SER A 262 13.04 2.39 3.15
N LEU A 263 13.77 1.29 3.31
CA LEU A 263 14.59 0.69 2.26
C LEU A 263 13.84 -0.54 1.75
N ILE A 264 13.53 -0.53 0.46
CA ILE A 264 12.89 -1.64 -0.22
C ILE A 264 13.98 -2.46 -0.90
N THR A 265 14.13 -3.69 -0.44
CA THR A 265 15.17 -4.64 -0.86
C THR A 265 14.53 -5.89 -1.46
N PRO A 266 15.23 -6.58 -2.38
CA PRO A 266 14.75 -7.84 -2.93
C PRO A 266 14.71 -8.90 -1.83
N LEU A 267 13.67 -9.74 -1.83
CA LEU A 267 13.66 -10.96 -1.03
C LEU A 267 14.84 -11.86 -1.41
N ASP A 268 15.50 -12.44 -0.41
CA ASP A 268 16.51 -13.49 -0.60
C ASP A 268 15.83 -14.75 -1.15
N GLU A 269 15.71 -14.83 -2.48
CA GLU A 269 15.25 -16.05 -3.13
C GLU A 269 16.38 -17.10 -3.07
N PRO A 270 16.14 -18.31 -2.54
CA PRO A 270 17.11 -19.38 -2.66
C PRO A 270 17.28 -19.67 -4.16
N SER A 271 18.43 -19.25 -4.68
CA SER A 271 18.81 -19.32 -6.08
C SER A 271 18.37 -20.65 -6.71
N ARG A 272 17.38 -20.62 -7.61
CA ARG A 272 17.29 -21.65 -8.63
C ARG A 272 18.52 -21.44 -9.50
N GLU A 273 19.54 -22.28 -9.30
CA GLU A 273 20.73 -22.39 -10.14
C GLU A 273 20.32 -22.72 -11.59
N ALA A 274 19.81 -21.74 -12.34
CA ALA A 274 19.43 -21.91 -13.74
C ALA A 274 19.18 -20.57 -14.45
N ASP A 275 20.08 -19.61 -14.28
CA ASP A 275 20.58 -18.70 -15.32
C ASP A 275 21.47 -17.66 -14.63
N GLY A 276 22.69 -17.44 -15.11
CA GLY A 276 23.65 -16.47 -14.57
C GLY A 276 23.25 -15.01 -14.77
N LYS A 277 21.97 -14.66 -14.58
CA LYS A 277 21.49 -13.30 -14.45
C LYS A 277 21.32 -13.03 -12.96
N THR A 278 22.28 -12.29 -12.41
CA THR A 278 22.08 -11.55 -11.17
C THR A 278 20.68 -10.96 -11.17
N GLY A 279 19.91 -11.20 -10.10
CA GLY A 279 18.63 -10.52 -9.90
C GLY A 279 18.84 -9.01 -10.04
N PRO A 280 17.79 -8.21 -10.30
CA PRO A 280 17.97 -6.78 -10.45
C PRO A 280 18.62 -6.22 -9.18
N ASP A 281 19.83 -5.66 -9.33
CA ASP A 281 20.64 -5.02 -8.27
C ASP A 281 20.01 -3.70 -7.79
N SER A 282 18.69 -3.55 -7.90
CA SER A 282 17.98 -2.32 -7.62
C SER A 282 17.27 -2.41 -6.27
N ALA A 283 17.62 -1.49 -5.38
CA ALA A 283 16.88 -1.20 -4.17
C ALA A 283 16.23 0.19 -4.28
N LEU A 284 15.25 0.46 -3.41
CA LEU A 284 14.55 1.74 -3.41
C LEU A 284 14.57 2.35 -2.01
N HIS A 285 15.09 3.57 -1.89
CA HIS A 285 14.96 4.34 -0.67
C HIS A 285 13.74 5.24 -0.78
N ILE A 286 12.75 5.02 0.09
CA ILE A 286 11.48 5.73 0.14
C ILE A 286 11.45 6.62 1.38
N TRP A 287 10.90 7.82 1.23
CA TRP A 287 10.51 8.70 2.34
C TRP A 287 9.09 9.22 2.13
N VAL A 288 8.15 8.75 2.93
CA VAL A 288 6.74 9.17 2.87
C VAL A 288 6.56 10.56 3.45
N LEU A 289 6.04 11.49 2.63
CA LEU A 289 5.76 12.88 3.03
C LEU A 289 4.33 13.06 3.52
N ASN A 290 3.39 12.38 2.86
CA ASN A 290 1.98 12.40 3.23
C ASN A 290 1.37 11.02 2.97
N SER A 291 0.93 10.36 4.03
CA SER A 291 0.32 9.03 3.99
C SER A 291 -1.16 9.04 3.56
N SER A 292 -1.76 10.22 3.37
CA SER A 292 -3.15 10.35 2.98
C SER A 292 -3.41 11.58 2.12
N ILE A 293 -3.28 11.38 0.81
CA ILE A 293 -3.78 12.33 -0.19
C ILE A 293 -4.87 11.67 -1.04
N VAL A 294 -5.69 12.50 -1.68
CA VAL A 294 -6.54 12.09 -2.80
C VAL A 294 -6.22 13.00 -3.96
N TYR A 295 -5.87 12.45 -5.11
CA TYR A 295 -5.57 13.23 -6.30
C TYR A 295 -6.49 12.87 -7.46
N SER A 296 -6.48 13.72 -8.48
CA SER A 296 -7.16 13.51 -9.75
C SER A 296 -6.30 14.11 -10.85
N SER A 297 -6.17 13.42 -11.98
CA SER A 297 -5.47 13.94 -13.15
C SER A 297 -6.33 13.84 -14.41
N SER A 298 -6.00 14.64 -15.42
CA SER A 298 -6.63 14.56 -16.74
C SER A 298 -6.44 13.19 -17.43
N GLU A 299 -5.44 12.40 -17.00
CA GLU A 299 -5.21 11.04 -17.50
C GLU A 299 -6.15 10.01 -16.86
N THR A 300 -6.47 10.17 -15.58
CA THR A 300 -7.18 9.15 -14.80
C THR A 300 -8.67 9.43 -14.64
N ALA A 301 -9.11 10.68 -14.82
CA ALA A 301 -10.50 11.17 -14.73
C ALA A 301 -11.27 10.79 -13.44
N ARG A 302 -10.60 10.16 -12.47
CA ARG A 302 -11.15 9.66 -11.21
C ARG A 302 -10.37 10.21 -10.03
N ARG A 303 -10.98 10.12 -8.86
CA ARG A 303 -10.34 10.45 -7.59
C ARG A 303 -9.57 9.22 -7.14
N ILE A 304 -8.29 9.37 -6.83
CA ILE A 304 -7.40 8.27 -6.48
C ILE A 304 -6.80 8.56 -5.11
N PRO A 305 -7.09 7.73 -4.08
CA PRO A 305 -6.37 7.81 -2.82
C PRO A 305 -4.94 7.33 -3.01
N ALA A 306 -3.98 8.03 -2.43
CA ALA A 306 -2.56 7.72 -2.59
C ALA A 306 -1.74 8.19 -1.38
N ILE A 307 -0.49 7.73 -1.34
CA ILE A 307 0.57 8.32 -0.53
C ILE A 307 1.49 9.16 -1.43
N LYS A 308 1.92 10.33 -0.96
CA LYS A 308 2.92 11.18 -1.62
C LYS A 308 4.26 10.94 -0.94
N LEU A 309 5.27 10.58 -1.72
CA LEU A 309 6.57 10.18 -1.20
C LEU A 309 7.71 10.70 -2.06
N LEU A 310 8.89 10.75 -1.44
CA LEU A 310 10.17 10.92 -2.09
C LEU A 310 10.80 9.54 -2.31
N TYR A 311 11.45 9.32 -3.46
CA TYR A 311 12.16 8.08 -3.72
C TYR A 311 13.50 8.28 -4.44
N ARG A 312 14.42 7.35 -4.19
CA ARG A 312 15.72 7.22 -4.88
C ARG A 312 15.97 5.77 -5.24
N ASN A 313 16.38 5.54 -6.47
CA ASN A 313 16.90 4.26 -6.90
C ASN A 313 18.33 4.12 -6.33
N LEU A 314 18.61 2.99 -5.71
CA LEU A 314 19.91 2.64 -5.14
C LEU A 314 20.39 1.32 -5.74
N SER A 315 21.69 1.08 -5.69
CA SER A 315 22.19 -0.28 -5.84
C SER A 315 21.89 -1.09 -4.57
N LEU A 316 21.85 -2.42 -4.69
CA LEU A 316 21.71 -3.30 -3.53
C LEU A 316 22.87 -3.14 -2.54
N GLU A 317 24.10 -2.94 -3.04
CA GLU A 317 25.28 -2.68 -2.21
C GLU A 317 25.13 -1.39 -1.39
N GLU A 318 24.64 -0.32 -2.01
CA GLU A 318 24.38 0.95 -1.32
C GLU A 318 23.31 0.79 -0.24
N ALA A 319 22.22 0.05 -0.53
CA ALA A 319 21.16 -0.21 0.44
C ALA A 319 21.65 -1.03 1.64
N ASN A 320 22.42 -2.09 1.41
CA ASN A 320 22.98 -2.93 2.47
C ASN A 320 23.92 -2.13 3.37
N LYS A 321 24.79 -1.31 2.77
CA LYS A 321 25.67 -0.41 3.53
C LYS A 321 24.88 0.59 4.37
N MET A 322 23.73 1.05 3.90
CA MET A 322 22.85 1.92 4.67
C MET A 322 22.21 1.18 5.84
N LEU A 323 21.75 -0.07 5.65
CA LEU A 323 21.16 -0.91 6.70
C LEU A 323 22.17 -1.26 7.81
N GLU A 324 23.42 -1.52 7.46
CA GLU A 324 24.50 -1.81 8.42
C GLU A 324 24.94 -0.59 9.23
N ALA A 325 24.63 0.62 8.77
CA ALA A 325 25.01 1.84 9.46
C ALA A 325 24.21 1.99 10.76
N VAL A 326 24.92 2.19 11.89
CA VAL A 326 24.30 2.43 13.21
C VAL A 326 23.35 3.65 13.21
N THR A 327 23.54 4.57 12.28
CA THR A 327 22.71 5.77 12.11
C THR A 327 21.51 5.56 11.18
N CYS A 328 21.23 4.34 10.72
CA CYS A 328 20.12 4.06 9.82
C CYS A 328 18.79 4.36 10.52
N ASP A 329 18.02 5.28 9.95
CA ASP A 329 16.67 5.63 10.40
C ASP A 329 15.58 5.01 9.49
N SER A 330 15.99 4.17 8.54
CA SER A 330 15.10 3.55 7.55
C SER A 330 14.71 2.15 7.98
N GLN A 331 13.45 1.80 7.75
CA GLN A 331 12.93 0.44 7.99
C GLN A 331 13.12 -0.43 6.74
N GLU A 332 13.60 -1.64 6.92
CA GLU A 332 13.74 -2.61 5.82
C GLU A 332 12.38 -3.21 5.46
N ILE A 333 12.10 -3.32 4.16
CA ILE A 333 10.92 -4.00 3.63
C ILE A 333 11.37 -4.84 2.44
N ASN A 334 11.18 -6.15 2.55
CA ASN A 334 11.56 -7.10 1.52
C ASN A 334 10.38 -7.43 0.60
N ILE A 335 10.57 -7.28 -0.72
CA ILE A 335 9.58 -7.67 -1.74
C ILE A 335 10.28 -8.41 -2.90
N PRO A 336 9.56 -9.15 -3.75
CA PRO A 336 10.20 -9.85 -4.87
C PRO A 336 10.91 -8.85 -5.80
N ALA A 337 12.06 -9.24 -6.34
CA ALA A 337 12.90 -8.37 -7.14
C ALA A 337 12.18 -7.77 -8.37
N GLN A 338 11.31 -8.58 -9.01
CA GLN A 338 10.45 -8.12 -10.10
C GLN A 338 9.47 -7.02 -9.65
N ALA A 339 8.93 -7.12 -8.43
CA ALA A 339 7.97 -6.16 -7.88
C ALA A 339 8.62 -4.79 -7.63
N ILE A 340 9.93 -4.74 -7.32
CA ILE A 340 10.67 -3.47 -7.20
C ILE A 340 10.66 -2.72 -8.53
N GLY A 341 10.95 -3.43 -9.64
CA GLY A 341 10.89 -2.85 -10.98
C GLY A 341 9.49 -2.33 -11.34
N ASP A 342 8.44 -3.03 -10.94
CA ASP A 342 7.05 -2.60 -11.14
C ASP A 342 6.73 -1.32 -10.34
N VAL A 343 7.20 -1.24 -9.10
CA VAL A 343 7.05 -0.06 -8.23
C VAL A 343 7.80 1.15 -8.81
N ILE A 344 9.03 0.98 -9.27
CA ILE A 344 9.82 2.06 -9.88
C ILE A 344 9.08 2.63 -11.10
N ARG A 345 8.60 1.77 -11.99
CA ARG A 345 7.83 2.19 -13.18
C ARG A 345 6.55 2.94 -12.80
N HIS A 346 5.84 2.48 -11.76
CA HIS A 346 4.66 3.18 -11.25
C HIS A 346 5.00 4.56 -10.69
N LEU A 347 6.08 4.65 -9.89
CA LEU A 347 6.53 5.92 -9.31
C LEU A 347 6.96 6.91 -10.40
N GLU A 348 7.70 6.47 -11.41
CA GLU A 348 8.10 7.30 -12.55
C GLU A 348 6.89 7.81 -13.34
N HIS A 349 5.91 6.94 -13.63
CA HIS A 349 4.66 7.32 -14.28
C HIS A 349 3.89 8.35 -13.45
N SER A 350 3.72 8.10 -12.15
CA SER A 350 3.02 9.01 -11.24
C SER A 350 3.72 10.37 -11.09
N SER A 351 5.07 10.39 -11.13
CA SER A 351 5.86 11.61 -11.14
C SER A 351 5.57 12.46 -12.39
N GLY A 352 5.33 11.80 -13.53
CA GLY A 352 4.89 12.44 -14.78
C GLY A 352 3.57 13.21 -14.66
N LEU A 353 2.69 12.79 -13.75
CA LEU A 353 1.41 13.48 -13.47
C LEU A 353 1.60 14.80 -12.72
N LEU A 354 2.66 14.90 -11.92
CA LEU A 354 2.93 16.09 -11.12
C LEU A 354 3.43 17.25 -11.99
N PRO A 355 3.22 18.50 -11.55
CA PRO A 355 3.83 19.67 -12.19
C PRO A 355 5.35 19.52 -12.23
N SER A 356 5.99 19.95 -13.32
CA SER A 356 7.43 19.74 -13.53
C SER A 356 8.31 20.23 -12.37
N LYS A 357 7.89 21.29 -11.67
CA LYS A 357 8.60 21.85 -10.51
C LYS A 357 8.51 20.98 -9.25
N GLU A 358 7.48 20.13 -9.16
CA GLU A 358 7.23 19.25 -8.02
C GLU A 358 7.78 17.84 -8.21
N ARG A 359 8.32 17.50 -9.38
CA ARG A 359 8.81 16.14 -9.68
C ARG A 359 10.10 15.78 -8.95
N LYS A 360 10.85 16.77 -8.47
CA LYS A 360 12.12 16.57 -7.76
C LYS A 360 12.22 17.46 -6.54
N PHE A 361 12.82 16.92 -5.50
CA PHE A 361 13.23 17.64 -4.30
C PHE A 361 14.69 17.31 -4.00
N LYS A 362 15.60 18.22 -4.38
CA LYS A 362 17.06 17.98 -4.37
C LYS A 362 17.40 16.70 -5.19
N GLU A 363 18.03 15.71 -4.57
CA GLU A 363 18.39 14.42 -5.16
C GLU A 363 17.22 13.42 -5.23
N TRP A 364 16.07 13.75 -4.65
CA TRP A 364 14.92 12.85 -4.58
C TRP A 364 13.95 13.09 -5.73
N ASN A 365 13.42 12.01 -6.27
CA ASN A 365 12.24 12.07 -7.14
C ASN A 365 10.98 12.09 -6.27
N VAL A 366 9.91 12.72 -6.74
CA VAL A 366 8.60 12.73 -6.08
C VAL A 366 7.66 11.83 -6.86
N GLY A 367 6.97 10.94 -6.16
CA GLY A 367 6.01 10.01 -6.75
C GLY A 367 4.80 9.79 -5.85
N LEU A 368 3.78 9.15 -6.43
CA LEU A 368 2.55 8.75 -5.76
C LEU A 368 2.44 7.23 -5.80
N LEU A 369 2.13 6.60 -4.66
CA LEU A 369 1.69 5.20 -4.64
C LEU A 369 0.20 5.17 -4.34
N THR A 370 -0.54 4.50 -5.22
CA THR A 370 -1.99 4.33 -5.07
C THR A 370 -2.29 3.53 -3.81
N ARG A 371 -3.31 3.92 -3.05
CA ARG A 371 -3.79 3.19 -1.88
C ARG A 371 -4.97 2.32 -2.28
N TRP A 372 -5.09 1.16 -1.64
CA TRP A 372 -6.23 0.28 -1.82
C TRP A 372 -7.51 0.97 -1.35
N GLU A 373 -8.57 0.87 -2.14
CA GLU A 373 -9.92 1.29 -1.74
C GLU A 373 -10.87 0.15 -2.05
N GLN A 374 -11.55 -0.36 -1.02
CA GLN A 374 -12.55 -1.41 -1.19
C GLN A 374 -13.67 -0.86 -2.08
N LYS A 375 -13.91 -1.53 -3.20
CA LYS A 375 -14.94 -1.12 -4.15
C LYS A 375 -16.31 -1.56 -3.61
N VAL A 376 -16.92 -0.71 -2.80
CA VAL A 376 -18.32 -0.87 -2.39
C VAL A 376 -19.17 -0.53 -3.61
N TRP A 377 -19.83 -1.54 -4.19
CA TRP A 377 -20.77 -1.38 -5.31
C TRP A 377 -22.20 -1.24 -4.80
#